data_AF-A0A5N5HW81-F1
#
_entry.id   AF-A0A5N5HW81-F1
#
_cell.length_a   1.000
_cell.length_b   1.000
_cell.length_c   1.000
_cell.angle_alpha   90.00
_cell.angle_beta   90.00
_cell.angle_gamma   90.00
#
_symmetry.space_group_name_H-M   'P 1'
#
loop_
_entity.id
_entity.type
_entity.pdbx_description
1 polymer ?
#
loop_
_entity_poly.entity_id
_entity_poly.type
_entity_poly.pdbx_seq_one_letter_code
_entity_poly.pdbx_strand_id
1 'polypeptide(L)'
;MKLESLDLSQNKLSGRIPQQLRQLTFLGSFNVSHNNLTSPIPQGTQLTSLNITSYEGNPGLCGDPLPKKCGKSKAPQRPPSTVDDGDSSSAGIFEFD
;
A
#
# COMPACT_ATOMS: atom_id res chain seq x y z
N MET A 1 -27.18 -13.32 -3.87
CA MET A 1 -26.99 -12.98 -2.44
C MET A 1 -25.88 -11.94 -2.34
N LYS A 2 -25.99 -10.98 -1.42
CA LYS A 2 -25.02 -9.89 -1.24
C LYS A 2 -24.43 -10.01 0.16
N LEU A 3 -23.12 -9.80 0.30
CA LEU A 3 -22.46 -9.83 1.60
C LEU A 3 -22.50 -8.43 2.21
N GLU A 4 -23.06 -8.33 3.41
CA GLU A 4 -23.24 -7.04 4.12
C GLU A 4 -22.32 -6.89 5.31
N SER A 5 -21.92 -7.99 5.94
CA SER A 5 -21.04 -7.99 7.11
C SER A 5 -19.99 -9.09 6.98
N LEU A 6 -18.74 -8.76 7.29
CA LEU A 6 -17.62 -9.69 7.31
C LEU A 6 -16.73 -9.40 8.51
N ASP A 7 -16.73 -10.30 9.49
CA ASP A 7 -15.84 -10.25 10.64
C ASP A 7 -14.78 -11.35 10.52
N LEU A 8 -13.52 -10.92 10.48
CA LEU A 8 -12.31 -11.73 10.43
C LEU A 8 -11.34 -11.32 11.54
N SER A 9 -11.82 -10.59 12.55
CA SER A 9 -10.99 -10.11 13.66
C SER A 9 -10.39 -11.26 14.47
N GLN A 10 -9.29 -10.98 15.17
CA GLN A 10 -8.62 -11.92 16.09
C GLN A 10 -8.20 -13.24 15.43
N ASN A 11 -7.67 -13.14 14.21
CA ASN A 11 -7.14 -14.29 13.48
C ASN A 11 -5.62 -14.13 13.27
N LYS A 12 -5.02 -15.11 12.61
CA LYS A 12 -3.60 -15.09 12.22
C LYS A 12 -3.43 -14.79 10.73
N LEU A 13 -4.36 -14.05 10.13
CA LEU A 13 -4.28 -13.70 8.70
C LEU A 13 -3.05 -12.82 8.45
N SER A 14 -2.40 -13.03 7.32
CA SER A 14 -1.20 -12.29 6.93
C SER A 14 -1.20 -11.96 5.44
N GLY A 15 -0.26 -11.12 5.02
CA GLY A 15 -0.21 -10.60 3.66
C GLY A 15 -1.15 -9.42 3.45
N ARG A 16 -1.52 -9.17 2.19
CA ARG A 16 -2.31 -7.98 1.81
C ARG A 16 -3.81 -8.26 1.81
N ILE A 17 -4.59 -7.21 2.04
CA ILE A 17 -6.04 -7.23 1.77
C ILE A 17 -6.25 -7.37 0.24
N PRO A 18 -6.98 -8.38 -0.25
CA PRO A 18 -7.17 -8.59 -1.68
C PRO A 18 -7.98 -7.46 -2.35
N GLN A 19 -7.55 -7.04 -3.54
CA GLN A 19 -8.26 -6.03 -4.33
C GLN A 19 -9.65 -6.51 -4.80
N GLN A 20 -9.87 -7.82 -4.82
CA GLN A 20 -11.13 -8.45 -5.17
C GLN A 20 -12.25 -8.08 -4.18
N LEU A 21 -11.93 -7.71 -2.93
CA LEU A 21 -12.93 -7.25 -1.96
C LEU A 21 -13.66 -5.97 -2.41
N ARG A 22 -13.14 -5.27 -3.43
CA ARG A 22 -13.83 -4.18 -4.13
C ARG A 22 -15.17 -4.57 -4.72
N GLN A 23 -15.36 -5.84 -5.06
CA GLN A 23 -16.58 -6.34 -5.66
C GLN A 23 -17.71 -6.50 -4.64
N LEU A 24 -17.40 -6.44 -3.34
CA LEU A 24 -18.36 -6.57 -2.26
C LEU A 24 -19.10 -5.25 -2.02
N THR A 25 -19.80 -4.73 -3.02
CA THR A 25 -20.39 -3.37 -3.02
C THR A 25 -21.48 -3.11 -1.99
N PHE A 26 -21.92 -4.13 -1.26
CA PHE A 26 -22.95 -4.05 -0.22
C PHE A 26 -22.39 -4.20 1.20
N LEU A 27 -21.07 -4.32 1.34
CA LEU A 27 -20.42 -4.54 2.63
C LEU A 27 -20.54 -3.28 3.49
N GLY A 28 -21.44 -3.30 4.46
CA GLY A 28 -21.62 -2.22 5.45
C GLY A 28 -20.74 -2.40 6.69
N SER A 29 -20.30 -3.63 6.98
CA SER A 29 -19.42 -3.95 8.10
C SER A 29 -18.26 -4.83 7.64
N PHE A 30 -17.05 -4.44 8.02
CA PHE A 30 -15.82 -5.20 7.79
C PHE A 30 -14.96 -5.05 9.03
N ASN A 31 -14.50 -6.16 9.60
CA ASN A 31 -13.55 -6.12 10.71
C ASN A 31 -12.42 -7.12 10.46
N VAL A 32 -11.19 -6.63 10.42
CA VAL A 32 -9.97 -7.44 10.30
C VAL A 32 -9.00 -7.13 11.44
N SER A 33 -9.51 -6.56 12.54
CA SER A 33 -8.66 -6.16 13.66
C SER A 33 -7.90 -7.33 14.25
N HIS A 34 -6.76 -7.05 14.88
CA HIS A 34 -5.93 -8.05 15.54
C HIS A 34 -5.56 -9.22 14.63
N ASN A 35 -4.98 -8.90 13.47
CA ASN A 35 -4.37 -9.84 12.53
C ASN A 35 -2.93 -9.40 12.22
N ASN A 36 -2.26 -10.10 11.30
CA ASN A 36 -0.91 -9.79 10.87
C ASN A 36 -0.88 -9.26 9.42
N LEU A 37 -1.91 -8.50 9.02
CA LEU A 37 -2.02 -7.95 7.66
C LEU A 37 -0.99 -6.84 7.41
N THR A 38 -0.59 -6.73 6.15
CA THR A 38 0.45 -5.82 5.67
C THR A 38 0.00 -5.08 4.41
N SER A 39 0.77 -4.05 4.01
CA SER A 39 0.58 -3.30 2.76
C SER A 39 -0.59 -2.29 2.83
N PRO A 40 -0.77 -1.43 1.80
CA PRO A 40 -1.84 -0.44 1.79
C PRO A 40 -3.23 -1.07 1.78
N ILE A 41 -4.16 -0.45 2.50
CA ILE A 41 -5.60 -0.75 2.39
C ILE A 41 -6.05 -0.43 0.94
N PRO A 42 -6.79 -1.32 0.25
CA PRO A 42 -7.29 -1.06 -1.10
C PRO A 42 -8.07 0.25 -1.18
N GLN A 43 -7.61 1.15 -2.05
CA GLN A 43 -8.20 2.48 -2.26
C GLN A 43 -9.33 2.46 -3.29
N GLY A 44 -10.25 3.43 -3.21
CA GLY A 44 -11.40 3.52 -4.13
C GLY A 44 -12.41 2.38 -3.91
N THR A 45 -12.62 2.02 -2.64
CA THR A 45 -13.46 0.91 -2.18
C THR A 45 -14.23 1.37 -0.95
N GLN A 46 -15.33 0.72 -0.58
CA GLN A 46 -16.00 1.13 0.67
C GLN A 46 -15.13 0.89 1.91
N LEU A 47 -14.07 0.07 1.84
CA LEU A 47 -13.18 -0.23 2.95
C LEU A 47 -12.53 1.04 3.52
N THR A 48 -12.23 2.02 2.68
CA THR A 48 -11.64 3.30 3.12
C THR A 48 -12.61 4.18 3.90
N SER A 49 -13.92 3.89 3.82
CA SER A 49 -14.99 4.62 4.52
C SER A 49 -15.47 3.93 5.79
N LEU A 50 -14.96 2.73 6.08
CA LEU A 50 -15.32 1.98 7.29
C LEU A 50 -14.52 2.48 8.50
N ASN A 51 -14.95 2.04 9.69
CA ASN A 51 -14.37 2.51 10.94
C ASN A 51 -12.87 2.16 11.02
N ILE A 52 -12.06 3.10 11.53
CA ILE A 52 -10.62 2.90 11.71
C ILE A 52 -10.31 1.71 12.62
N THR A 53 -11.17 1.44 13.61
CA THR A 53 -11.03 0.32 14.56
C THR A 53 -11.08 -1.04 13.86
N SER A 54 -11.75 -1.14 12.71
CA SER A 54 -11.79 -2.36 11.90
C SER A 54 -10.41 -2.85 11.42
N TYR A 55 -9.40 -1.99 11.48
CA TYR A 55 -8.05 -2.26 11.00
C TYR A 55 -7.00 -2.28 12.11
N GLU A 56 -7.40 -2.07 13.36
CA GLU A 56 -6.48 -1.98 14.49
C GLU A 56 -5.73 -3.31 14.74
N GLY A 57 -4.61 -3.25 15.45
CA GLY A 57 -3.83 -4.46 15.74
C GLY A 57 -3.17 -5.11 14.52
N ASN A 58 -3.14 -4.47 13.35
CA ASN A 58 -2.40 -4.90 12.15
C ASN A 58 -1.20 -3.99 11.90
N PRO A 59 0.01 -4.33 12.40
CA PRO A 59 1.15 -3.42 12.40
C PRO A 59 1.66 -3.07 10.99
N GLY A 60 1.41 -3.95 10.00
CA GLY A 60 1.87 -3.77 8.63
C GLY A 60 0.92 -2.98 7.73
N LEU A 61 -0.32 -2.72 8.14
CA LEU A 61 -1.27 -1.93 7.36
C LEU A 61 -0.89 -0.44 7.35
N CYS A 62 -1.29 0.24 6.28
CA CYS A 62 -1.15 1.67 6.10
C CYS A 62 -2.19 2.18 5.08
N GLY A 63 -2.33 3.49 4.95
CA GLY A 63 -3.30 4.12 4.06
C GLY A 63 -4.67 4.32 4.73
N ASP A 64 -5.54 5.08 4.09
CA ASP A 64 -6.83 5.45 4.68
C ASP A 64 -7.70 4.20 4.95
N PRO A 65 -8.43 4.14 6.09
CA PRO A 65 -8.67 5.21 7.06
C PRO A 65 -7.62 5.33 8.18
N LEU A 66 -6.50 4.59 8.12
CA LEU A 66 -5.47 4.66 9.16
C LEU A 66 -4.66 5.97 9.09
N PRO A 67 -4.23 6.54 10.23
CA PRO A 67 -3.35 7.71 10.26
C PRO A 67 -1.97 7.40 9.67
N LYS A 68 -1.56 6.12 9.71
CA LYS A 68 -0.28 5.66 9.15
C LYS A 68 -0.33 5.74 7.63
N LYS A 69 0.37 6.72 7.06
CA LYS A 69 0.56 6.83 5.61
C LYS A 69 1.54 5.77 5.10
N CYS A 70 1.30 5.28 3.90
CA CYS A 70 2.20 4.33 3.26
C CYS A 70 3.44 5.06 2.72
N GLY A 71 4.62 4.50 2.93
CA GLY A 71 5.86 5.01 2.35
C GLY A 71 5.82 4.89 0.82
N LYS A 72 6.36 5.89 0.11
CA LYS A 72 6.60 5.78 -1.34
C LYS A 72 7.68 4.72 -1.52
N SER A 73 7.32 3.51 -1.91
CA SER A 73 8.30 2.53 -2.40
C SER A 73 9.01 3.17 -3.59
N LYS A 74 10.33 3.39 -3.47
CA LYS A 74 11.18 3.76 -4.60
C LYS A 74 10.87 2.73 -5.70
N ALA A 75 10.15 3.15 -6.74
CA ALA A 75 9.88 2.28 -7.88
C ALA A 75 11.24 1.73 -8.35
N PRO A 76 11.34 0.46 -8.78
CA PRO A 76 12.56 -0.02 -9.40
C PRO A 76 12.89 0.98 -10.51
N GLN A 77 13.98 1.74 -10.35
CA GLN A 77 14.43 2.65 -11.37
C GLN A 77 14.75 1.76 -12.56
N ARG A 78 13.88 1.79 -13.57
CA ARG A 78 14.15 1.25 -14.88
C ARG A 78 15.55 1.78 -15.27
N PRO A 79 16.51 0.92 -15.62
CA PRO A 79 17.85 1.40 -15.95
C PRO A 79 17.72 2.47 -17.04
N PRO A 80 18.45 3.59 -16.94
CA PRO A 80 18.34 4.65 -17.92
C PRO A 80 18.71 4.07 -19.29
N SER A 81 17.75 4.08 -20.21
CA SER A 81 18.00 3.78 -21.61
C SER A 81 19.04 4.77 -22.12
N THR A 82 20.19 4.25 -22.55
CA THR A 82 21.19 4.99 -23.32
C THR A 82 20.52 5.61 -24.54
N VAL A 83 20.44 6.94 -24.56
CA VAL A 83 20.37 7.73 -25.79
C VAL A 83 21.69 8.50 -25.86
N ASP A 84 22.46 8.16 -26.88
CA ASP A 84 23.69 8.79 -27.29
C ASP A 84 23.33 10.09 -28.02
N ASP A 85 23.74 11.22 -27.46
CA ASP A 85 23.83 12.50 -28.16
C ASP A 85 25.09 13.18 -27.63
N GLY A 86 26.18 13.06 -28.38
CA GLY A 86 27.42 13.79 -28.14
C GLY A 86 27.37 15.21 -28.69
N ASP A 87 27.87 16.18 -27.92
CA ASP A 87 28.99 17.06 -28.33
C ASP A 87 29.48 17.94 -27.15
N SER A 88 30.81 17.90 -26.96
CA SER A 88 31.76 18.86 -26.35
C SER A 88 31.28 19.84 -25.26
N SER A 89 31.88 19.89 -24.07
CA SER A 89 33.24 20.43 -23.84
C SER A 89 33.73 20.22 -22.40
N SER A 90 35.04 19.96 -22.28
CA SER A 90 35.99 19.89 -21.13
C SER A 90 35.67 20.69 -19.84
N ALA A 91 36.10 20.34 -18.62
CA ALA A 91 37.32 19.63 -18.18
C ALA A 91 37.16 19.00 -16.76
N GLY A 92 37.92 17.93 -16.47
CA GLY A 92 38.24 17.49 -15.09
C GLY A 92 39.12 18.51 -14.35
N ILE A 93 39.45 18.40 -13.07
CA ILE A 93 40.01 17.26 -12.32
C ILE A 93 39.84 17.58 -10.81
N PHE A 94 39.57 16.57 -9.98
CA PHE A 94 39.77 16.63 -8.53
C PHE A 94 41.21 16.22 -8.24
N GLU A 95 41.94 17.04 -7.49
CA GLU A 95 43.29 16.73 -7.01
C GLU A 95 43.27 16.67 -5.48
N PHE A 96 43.86 15.60 -4.93
CA PHE A 96 44.18 15.45 -3.51
C PHE A 96 45.65 15.00 -3.47
N ASP A 97 46.55 15.93 -3.20
CA ASP A 97 47.75 15.77 -2.35
C ASP A 97 48.10 17.14 -1.75
#